data_AF-A0A1C5Q515-F1
#
_entry.id   AF-A0A1C5Q515-F1
#
_cell.length_a   1.000
_cell.length_b   1.000
_cell.length_c   1.000
_cell.angle_alpha   90.00
_cell.angle_beta   90.00
_cell.angle_gamma   90.00
#
_symmetry.space_group_name_H-M   'P 1'
#
loop_
_entity.id
_entity.type
_entity.pdbx_description
1 polymer ?
#
loop_
_entity_poly.entity_id
_entity_poly.type
_entity_poly.pdbx_seq_one_letter_code
_entity_poly.pdbx_strand_id
1 'polypeptide(L)'
;MIAVPPSASIISLRRILSITQRKDIHSEILSSCLITDILTHILIENDTENLSLGFMPAYLKTVLKEIDQHFQEPLSLESLAITAGVSKYHLAREFKKYLGMPPNEYLIVTRLNHSKTLLKYEDLTIEEIA
;
A
#
# COMPACT_ATOMS: atom_id res chain seq x y z
N MET A 1 -9.73 -9.85 -19.90
CA MET A 1 -8.88 -10.92 -19.34
C MET A 1 -7.48 -10.71 -19.86
N ILE A 2 -6.63 -10.00 -19.13
CA ILE A 2 -5.21 -9.84 -19.46
C ILE A 2 -4.47 -10.73 -18.48
N ALA A 3 -3.82 -11.77 -18.99
CA ALA A 3 -2.94 -12.62 -18.22
C ALA A 3 -1.75 -11.78 -17.77
N VAL A 4 -1.74 -11.37 -16.51
CA VAL A 4 -0.56 -10.81 -15.86
C VAL A 4 0.44 -11.97 -15.76
N PRO A 5 1.63 -11.89 -16.38
CA PRO A 5 2.63 -12.94 -16.24
C PRO A 5 2.94 -13.08 -14.74
N PRO A 6 3.12 -14.29 -14.20
CA PRO A 6 3.51 -14.43 -12.81
C PRO A 6 4.82 -13.65 -12.63
N SER A 7 4.79 -12.59 -11.81
CA SER A 7 5.99 -11.84 -11.48
C SER A 7 7.03 -12.83 -10.95
N ALA A 8 8.31 -12.64 -11.29
CA ALA A 8 9.40 -13.54 -10.87
C ALA A 8 9.34 -13.81 -9.35
N SER A 9 8.89 -12.83 -8.59
CA SER A 9 8.56 -12.84 -7.16
C SER A 9 7.62 -13.99 -6.74
N ILE A 10 6.56 -14.30 -7.50
CA ILE A 10 5.61 -15.39 -7.19
C ILE A 10 6.27 -16.76 -7.37
N ILE A 11 7.10 -16.92 -8.42
CA ILE A 11 7.81 -18.17 -8.70
C ILE A 11 8.82 -18.46 -7.58
N SER A 12 9.55 -17.42 -7.16
CA SER A 12 10.53 -17.52 -6.08
C SER A 12 9.87 -17.77 -4.71
N LEU A 13 8.72 -17.15 -4.42
CA LEU A 13 7.92 -17.42 -3.21
C LEU A 13 7.47 -18.89 -3.13
N ARG A 14 7.00 -19.45 -4.25
CA ARG A 14 6.63 -20.86 -4.33
C ARG A 14 7.81 -21.80 -4.10
N ARG A 15 9.01 -21.40 -4.54
CA ARG A 15 10.25 -22.17 -4.36
C ARG A 15 10.75 -22.14 -2.91
N ILE A 16 10.59 -21.02 -2.20
CA ILE A 16 10.88 -20.95 -0.76
C ILE A 16 9.92 -21.84 0.03
N LEU A 17 8.62 -21.78 -0.28
CA LEU A 17 7.60 -22.61 0.39
C LEU A 17 7.84 -24.12 0.22
N SER A 18 8.41 -24.56 -0.91
CA SER A 18 8.74 -25.97 -1.13
C SER A 18 10.05 -26.40 -0.46
N ILE A 19 11.04 -25.51 -0.35
CA ILE A 19 12.34 -25.80 0.29
C ILE A 19 12.24 -25.82 1.82
N THR A 20 11.38 -24.98 2.40
CA THR A 20 11.20 -24.88 3.86
C THR A 20 10.56 -26.14 4.48
N GLN A 21 10.02 -27.05 3.67
CA GLN A 21 9.45 -28.32 4.15
C GLN A 21 10.50 -29.34 4.60
N ARG A 22 11.79 -29.15 4.26
CA ARG A 22 12.88 -30.03 4.73
C ARG A 22 13.70 -29.30 5.79
N LYS A 23 13.80 -29.87 7.00
CA LYS A 23 14.62 -29.36 8.11
C LYS A 23 16.04 -29.93 8.03
N ASP A 24 16.85 -29.45 7.09
CA ASP A 24 18.27 -29.79 7.01
C ASP A 24 19.11 -28.53 6.77
N ILE A 25 20.38 -28.54 7.17
CA ILE A 25 21.25 -27.35 7.17
C ILE A 25 21.39 -26.75 5.75
N HIS A 26 21.27 -27.56 4.69
CA HIS A 26 21.33 -27.06 3.32
C HIS A 26 20.08 -26.28 2.94
N SER A 27 18.90 -26.63 3.49
CA SER A 27 17.66 -25.91 3.24
C SER A 27 17.67 -24.51 3.86
N GLU A 28 18.33 -24.32 5.01
CA GLU A 28 18.49 -23.00 5.64
C GLU A 28 19.35 -22.06 4.78
N ILE A 29 20.49 -22.55 4.29
CA ILE A 29 21.41 -21.77 3.44
C ILE A 29 20.72 -21.39 2.12
N LEU A 30 20.02 -22.35 1.49
CA LEU A 30 19.29 -22.11 0.25
C LEU A 30 18.12 -21.15 0.44
N SER A 31 17.44 -21.22 1.60
CA SER A 31 16.39 -20.28 1.96
C SER A 31 16.95 -18.87 2.09
N SER A 32 18.09 -18.70 2.76
CA SER A 32 18.75 -17.38 2.87
C SER A 32 19.08 -16.80 1.50
N CYS A 33 19.66 -17.58 0.58
CA CYS A 33 19.95 -17.12 -0.77
C CYS A 33 18.69 -16.71 -1.54
N LEU A 34 17.63 -17.52 -1.49
CA LEU A 34 16.38 -17.23 -2.18
C LEU A 34 15.64 -16.03 -1.60
N ILE A 35 15.67 -15.86 -0.27
CA ILE A 35 15.14 -14.67 0.40
C ILE A 35 15.87 -13.42 -0.10
N THR A 36 17.20 -13.47 -0.15
CA THR A 36 18.02 -12.32 -0.59
C THR A 36 17.75 -11.99 -2.06
N ASP A 37 17.61 -13.00 -2.91
CA ASP A 37 17.31 -12.86 -4.34
C ASP A 37 15.92 -12.25 -4.57
N ILE A 38 14.90 -12.73 -3.84
CA ILE A 38 13.55 -12.15 -3.86
C ILE A 38 13.56 -10.71 -3.36
N LEU A 39 14.21 -10.44 -2.24
CA LEU A 39 14.30 -9.09 -1.68
C LEU A 39 14.97 -8.15 -2.68
N THR A 40 16.02 -8.59 -3.36
CA THR A 40 16.72 -7.82 -4.39
C THR A 40 15.80 -7.55 -5.59
N HIS A 41 15.10 -8.57 -6.08
CA HIS A 41 14.15 -8.41 -7.19
C HIS A 41 13.00 -7.45 -6.82
N ILE A 42 12.41 -7.62 -5.64
CA ILE A 42 11.35 -6.75 -5.13
C ILE A 42 11.88 -5.33 -4.98
N LEU A 43 13.07 -5.12 -4.41
CA LEU A 43 13.62 -3.78 -4.23
C LEU A 43 13.92 -3.10 -5.57
N ILE A 44 14.43 -3.81 -6.57
CA ILE A 44 14.71 -3.25 -7.89
C ILE A 44 13.42 -2.96 -8.67
N GLU A 45 12.47 -3.89 -8.68
CA GLU A 45 11.15 -3.68 -9.31
C GLU A 45 10.39 -2.54 -8.62
N ASN A 46 10.40 -2.53 -7.28
CA ASN A 46 9.77 -1.49 -6.49
C ASN A 46 10.56 -0.19 -6.53
N ASP A 47 11.86 -0.16 -6.83
CA ASP A 47 12.61 1.09 -7.08
C ASP A 47 12.17 1.75 -8.37
N THR A 48 11.75 1.00 -9.40
CA THR A 48 11.19 1.62 -10.61
C THR A 48 9.80 2.24 -10.36
N GLU A 49 8.97 1.62 -9.51
CA GLU A 49 7.69 2.19 -9.05
C GLU A 49 7.88 3.28 -7.99
N ASN A 50 8.85 3.15 -7.08
CA ASN A 50 9.21 4.15 -6.08
C ASN A 50 10.01 5.30 -6.68
N LEU A 51 10.63 5.18 -7.85
CA LEU A 51 11.16 6.34 -8.57
C LEU A 51 9.98 7.22 -9.01
N SER A 52 8.90 6.60 -9.52
CA SER A 52 7.62 7.29 -9.77
C SER A 52 7.03 7.88 -8.48
N LEU A 53 6.96 7.10 -7.38
CA LEU A 53 6.47 7.59 -6.08
C LEU A 53 7.40 8.64 -5.42
N GLY A 54 8.70 8.59 -5.72
CA GLY A 54 9.74 9.53 -5.28
C GLY A 54 9.60 10.88 -5.97
N PHE A 55 9.06 10.89 -7.19
CA PHE A 55 8.59 12.09 -7.89
C PHE A 55 7.16 12.50 -7.50
N MET A 56 6.57 11.95 -6.43
CA MET A 56 5.26 12.40 -5.98
C MET A 56 5.32 13.87 -5.57
N PRO A 57 4.46 14.74 -6.16
CA PRO A 57 4.39 16.15 -5.82
C PRO A 57 4.22 16.38 -4.32
N ALA A 58 4.88 17.42 -3.79
CA ALA A 58 4.79 17.76 -2.37
C ALA A 58 3.34 17.98 -1.90
N TYR A 59 2.47 18.55 -2.75
CA TYR A 59 1.07 18.76 -2.42
C TYR A 59 0.31 17.43 -2.20
N LEU A 60 0.65 16.35 -2.92
CA LEU A 60 0.03 15.04 -2.69
C LEU A 60 0.46 14.43 -1.36
N LYS A 61 1.72 14.66 -0.94
CA LYS A 61 2.19 14.26 0.40
C LYS A 61 1.40 15.00 1.49
N THR A 62 1.12 16.28 1.30
CA THR A 62 0.27 17.06 2.20
C THR A 62 -1.14 16.47 2.27
N VAL A 63 -1.76 16.17 1.13
CA VAL A 63 -3.11 15.57 1.09
C VAL A 63 -3.17 14.23 1.80
N LEU A 64 -2.18 13.35 1.60
CA LEU A 64 -2.10 12.07 2.33
C LEU A 64 -2.02 12.28 3.84
N LYS A 65 -1.15 13.20 4.28
CA LYS A 65 -1.03 13.53 5.69
C LYS A 65 -2.33 14.08 6.28
N GLU A 66 -3.05 14.92 5.53
CA GLU A 66 -4.35 15.43 5.95
C GLU A 66 -5.38 14.31 6.10
N ILE A 67 -5.41 13.35 5.17
CA ILE A 67 -6.29 12.19 5.27
C ILE A 67 -5.90 11.34 6.50
N ASP A 68 -4.62 11.02 6.68
CA ASP A 68 -4.17 10.16 7.78
C ASP A 68 -4.41 10.78 9.16
N GLN A 69 -4.36 12.11 9.27
CA GLN A 69 -4.59 12.83 10.53
C GLN A 69 -6.06 13.09 10.83
N HIS A 70 -6.88 13.28 9.80
CA HIS A 70 -8.27 13.72 9.94
C HIS A 70 -9.27 12.73 9.31
N PHE A 71 -8.91 11.45 9.12
CA PHE A 71 -9.79 10.48 8.46
C PHE A 71 -11.12 10.29 9.20
N GLN A 72 -11.21 10.56 10.49
CA GLN A 72 -12.44 10.47 11.28
C GLN A 72 -13.40 11.65 11.02
N GLU A 73 -12.92 12.74 10.44
CA GLU A 73 -13.69 13.95 10.15
C GLU A 73 -14.35 13.87 8.76
N PRO A 74 -15.40 14.66 8.50
CA PRO A 74 -15.98 14.79 7.16
C PRO A 74 -15.02 15.52 6.20
N LEU A 75 -14.09 14.76 5.60
CA LEU A 75 -13.20 15.24 4.54
C LEU A 75 -13.90 15.14 3.17
N SER A 76 -13.82 16.22 2.38
CA SER A 76 -14.30 16.25 1.00
C SER A 76 -13.14 16.42 0.02
N LEU A 77 -13.34 15.98 -1.22
CA LEU A 77 -12.35 16.20 -2.27
C LEU A 77 -12.09 17.70 -2.49
N GLU A 78 -13.12 18.54 -2.39
CA GLU A 78 -13.00 19.99 -2.44
C GLU A 78 -12.11 20.54 -1.32
N SER A 79 -12.28 20.11 -0.06
CA SER A 79 -11.46 20.63 1.04
C SER A 79 -9.99 20.23 0.89
N LEU A 80 -9.71 18.98 0.50
CA LEU A 80 -8.35 18.52 0.23
C LEU A 80 -7.69 19.28 -0.93
N ALA A 81 -8.46 19.60 -1.98
CA ALA A 81 -7.98 20.37 -3.12
C ALA A 81 -7.62 21.81 -2.75
N ILE A 82 -8.45 22.45 -1.91
CA ILE A 82 -8.18 23.80 -1.38
C ILE A 82 -6.89 23.80 -0.55
N THR A 83 -6.73 22.85 0.38
CA THR A 83 -5.51 22.74 1.21
C THR A 83 -4.25 22.51 0.36
N ALA A 84 -4.39 21.78 -0.75
CA ALA A 84 -3.30 21.48 -1.67
C ALA A 84 -3.03 22.57 -2.72
N GLY A 85 -3.88 23.59 -2.83
CA GLY A 85 -3.74 24.67 -3.83
C GLY A 85 -3.94 24.22 -5.28
N VAL A 86 -4.70 23.14 -5.51
CA VAL A 86 -4.95 22.57 -6.86
C VAL A 86 -6.44 22.41 -7.11
N SER A 87 -6.84 22.22 -8.37
CA SER A 87 -8.24 21.91 -8.67
C SER A 87 -8.59 20.47 -8.24
N LYS A 88 -9.83 20.24 -7.83
CA LYS A 88 -10.34 18.91 -7.43
C LYS A 88 -10.15 17.84 -8.51
N TYR A 89 -10.26 18.22 -9.79
CA TYR A 89 -10.06 17.31 -10.92
C TYR A 89 -8.59 16.95 -11.10
N HIS A 90 -7.69 17.93 -10.95
CA HIS A 90 -6.25 17.68 -11.01
C HIS A 90 -5.81 16.79 -9.84
N LEU A 91 -6.29 17.09 -8.62
CA LEU A 91 -6.04 16.28 -7.45
C LEU A 91 -6.49 14.84 -7.65
N ALA A 92 -7.74 14.61 -8.06
CA ALA A 92 -8.25 13.25 -8.27
C ALA A 92 -7.44 12.46 -9.31
N ARG A 93 -7.02 13.13 -10.39
CA ARG A 93 -6.23 12.50 -11.46
C ARG A 93 -4.83 12.13 -10.99
N GLU A 94 -4.10 13.07 -10.38
CA GLU A 94 -2.74 12.80 -9.91
C GLU A 94 -2.75 11.84 -8.72
N PHE A 95 -3.71 11.95 -7.80
CA PHE A 95 -3.86 11.01 -6.69
C PHE A 95 -4.07 9.58 -7.22
N LYS A 96 -4.97 9.37 -8.19
CA LYS A 96 -5.14 8.05 -8.82
C LYS A 96 -3.89 7.57 -9.58
N LYS A 97 -3.17 8.48 -10.23
CA LYS A 97 -1.93 8.16 -10.96
C LYS A 97 -0.83 7.68 -10.02
N TYR A 98 -0.66 8.30 -8.86
CA TYR A 98 0.40 7.95 -7.90
C TYR A 98 -0.01 6.86 -6.90
N LEU A 99 -1.28 6.79 -6.51
CA LEU A 99 -1.76 5.93 -5.42
C LEU A 99 -2.72 4.82 -5.91
N GLY A 100 -2.95 4.72 -7.21
CA GLY A 100 -3.77 3.68 -7.85
C GLY A 100 -5.28 3.84 -7.67
N MET A 101 -5.73 4.69 -6.73
CA MET A 101 -7.13 4.90 -6.37
C MET A 101 -7.44 6.39 -6.16
N PRO A 102 -8.69 6.86 -6.30
CA PRO A 102 -9.08 8.23 -6.01
C PRO A 102 -9.09 8.54 -4.49
N PRO A 103 -9.03 9.84 -4.10
CA PRO A 103 -8.95 10.24 -2.68
C PRO A 103 -10.09 9.73 -1.79
N ASN A 104 -11.32 9.73 -2.28
CA ASN A 104 -12.48 9.26 -1.50
C ASN A 104 -12.41 7.76 -1.22
N GLU A 105 -11.93 6.96 -2.18
CA GLU A 105 -11.77 5.51 -2.01
C GLU A 105 -10.64 5.22 -1.02
N TYR A 106 -9.54 5.98 -1.10
CA TYR A 106 -8.45 5.91 -0.13
C TYR A 106 -8.94 6.20 1.29
N LEU A 107 -9.71 7.27 1.49
CA LEU A 107 -10.31 7.61 2.79
C LEU A 107 -11.19 6.49 3.35
N ILE A 108 -12.00 5.84 2.51
CA ILE A 108 -12.83 4.69 2.91
C ILE A 108 -11.96 3.52 3.36
N VAL A 109 -10.91 3.20 2.60
CA VAL A 109 -9.97 2.13 2.95
C VAL A 109 -9.25 2.43 4.27
N THR A 110 -8.82 3.67 4.49
CA THR A 110 -8.20 4.10 5.76
C THR A 110 -9.14 3.89 6.93
N ARG A 111 -10.40 4.34 6.83
CA ARG A 111 -11.43 4.12 7.86
C ARG A 111 -11.65 2.64 8.14
N LEU A 112 -11.82 1.82 7.10
CA LEU A 112 -12.04 0.39 7.26
C LEU A 112 -10.86 -0.31 7.93
N ASN A 113 -9.63 0.06 7.59
CA ASN A 113 -8.44 -0.50 8.21
C ASN A 113 -8.32 -0.10 9.68
N HIS A 114 -8.70 1.13 10.02
CA HIS A 114 -8.77 1.57 11.41
C HIS A 114 -9.84 0.78 12.19
N SER A 115 -11.07 0.69 11.68
CA SER A 115 -12.14 -0.08 12.30
C SER A 115 -11.76 -1.55 12.49
N LYS A 116 -11.11 -2.19 11.51
CA LYS A 116 -10.59 -3.56 11.65
C LYS A 116 -9.55 -3.68 12.76
N THR A 117 -8.71 -2.66 12.94
CA THR A 117 -7.70 -2.64 13.99
C THR A 117 -8.37 -2.52 15.36
N LEU A 118 -9.33 -1.61 15.50
CA LEU A 118 -10.13 -1.47 16.72
C LEU A 118 -10.85 -2.77 17.07
N LEU A 119 -11.60 -3.36 16.13
CA LEU A 119 -12.32 -4.62 16.35
C LEU A 119 -11.42 -5.81 16.74
N LYS A 120 -10.13 -5.77 16.37
CA LYS A 120 -9.20 -6.87 16.61
C LYS A 120 -8.48 -6.73 17.95
N TYR A 121 -8.29 -5.51 18.44
CA TYR A 121 -7.42 -5.22 19.58
C TYR A 121 -8.11 -4.49 20.73
N GLU A 122 -9.33 -4.00 20.53
CA GLU A 122 -10.15 -3.37 21.56
C GLU A 122 -11.51 -4.08 21.65
N ASP A 123 -12.02 -4.31 22.86
CA ASP A 123 -13.37 -4.87 23.11
C ASP A 123 -14.47 -3.82 22.85
N LEU A 124 -14.31 -3.01 21.80
CA LEU A 124 -15.27 -2.00 21.38
C LEU A 124 -16.42 -2.65 20.62
N THR A 125 -17.64 -2.19 20.92
CA THR A 125 -18.84 -2.65 20.22
C THR A 125 -18.93 -2.04 18.83
N ILE A 126 -19.65 -2.71 17.90
CA ILE A 126 -19.85 -2.22 16.52
C ILE A 126 -20.46 -0.81 16.49
N GLU A 127 -21.23 -0.46 17.53
CA GLU A 127 -21.89 0.85 17.70
C GLU A 127 -20.91 1.98 18.02
N GLU A 128 -19.77 1.71 18.65
CA GLU A 128 -18.77 2.72 19.03
C GLU A 128 -17.77 3.02 17.90
N ILE A 129 -17.79 2.22 16.83
CA ILE A 129 -16.83 2.28 15.71
C ILE A 129 -17.43 2.97 14.47
N ALA A 130 -18.76 3.17 14.43
CA ALA A 130 -19.51 3.76 13.32
C ALA A 130 -19.62 5.30 13.42
#